data_AF-A0A2N0Z339-F1
#
_entry.id   AF-A0A2N0Z339-F1
#
_cell.length_a   1.000
_cell.length_b   1.000
_cell.length_c   1.000
_cell.angle_alpha   90.00
_cell.angle_beta   90.00
_cell.angle_gamma   90.00
#
_symmetry.space_group_name_H-M   'P 1'
#
loop_
_entity.id
_entity.type
_entity.pdbx_description
1 polymer ?
#
loop_
_entity_poly.entity_id
_entity_poly.type
_entity_poly.pdbx_seq_one_letter_code
_entity_poly.pdbx_strand_id
1 'polypeptide(L)' 'MKRTKEIIINQDMSIQEIIEPGKIKILVLDGNKGTASSCEAVNHGETVIETVNGQSRRIHFRESELI' A
#
# COMPACT_ATOMS: atom_id res chain seq x y z
N MET A 1 -4.94 -13.83 -4.00
CA MET A 1 -5.84 -12.65 -4.01
C MET A 1 -4.97 -11.39 -3.93
N LYS A 2 -4.97 -10.52 -4.94
CA LYS A 2 -4.18 -9.27 -4.87
C LYS A 2 -4.85 -8.35 -3.83
N ARG A 3 -4.19 -8.08 -2.70
CA ARG A 3 -4.67 -7.20 -1.62
C ARG A 3 -4.39 -5.71 -1.88
N THR A 4 -3.93 -5.36 -3.08
CA THR A 4 -3.65 -3.97 -3.48
C THR A 4 -4.83 -3.37 -4.21
N LYS A 5 -5.15 -2.10 -3.91
CA LYS A 5 -6.14 -1.29 -4.63
C LYS A 5 -5.45 -0.08 -5.25
N GLU A 6 -5.71 0.19 -6.52
CA GLU A 6 -5.33 1.48 -7.10
C GLU A 6 -6.13 2.61 -6.45
N ILE A 7 -5.51 3.78 -6.32
CA ILE A 7 -6.11 4.96 -5.70
C ILE A 7 -6.22 6.07 -6.75
N ILE A 8 -7.31 6.81 -6.68
CA ILE A 8 -7.53 7.99 -7.51
C ILE A 8 -6.58 9.10 -7.06
N ILE A 9 -5.83 9.66 -7.99
CA ILE A 9 -4.95 10.80 -7.77
C ILE A 9 -5.65 12.05 -8.28
N ASN A 10 -5.54 13.15 -7.54
CA ASN A 10 -6.04 14.45 -7.95
C ASN A 10 -5.22 15.01 -9.13
N GLN A 11 -5.75 15.99 -9.85
CA GLN A 11 -5.06 16.58 -11.01
C GLN A 11 -3.71 17.23 -10.66
N ASP A 12 -3.52 17.65 -9.41
CA ASP A 12 -2.29 18.24 -8.88
C ASP A 12 -1.29 17.19 -8.34
N MET A 13 -1.53 15.90 -8.63
CA MET A 13 -0.72 14.77 -8.14
C MET A 13 -0.80 14.55 -6.62
N SER A 14 -1.76 15.17 -5.94
CA SER A 14 -2.04 14.90 -4.52
C SER A 14 -2.99 13.72 -4.33
N ILE A 15 -2.98 13.16 -3.12
CA ILE A 15 -3.93 12.12 -2.68
C ILE A 15 -4.55 12.51 -1.34
N GLN A 16 -5.80 12.09 -1.13
CA GLN A 16 -6.50 12.25 0.14
C GLN A 16 -7.01 10.89 0.61
N GLU A 17 -6.70 10.54 1.86
CA GLU A 17 -7.06 9.25 2.45
C GLU A 17 -7.63 9.42 3.86
N ILE A 18 -8.57 8.56 4.22
CA ILE A 18 -9.16 8.51 5.55
C ILE A 18 -8.32 7.59 6.45
N ILE A 19 -8.01 8.07 7.65
CA ILE A 19 -7.40 7.26 8.71
C ILE A 19 -8.49 6.45 9.40
N GLU A 20 -8.41 5.12 9.28
CA GLU A 20 -9.35 4.19 9.91
C GLU A 20 -8.75 3.66 11.23
N PRO A 21 -9.47 3.77 12.38
CA PRO A 21 -8.98 3.26 13.65
C PRO A 21 -8.61 1.76 13.58
N GLY A 22 -7.47 1.41 14.17
CA GLY A 22 -7.00 0.01 14.24
C GLY A 22 -6.41 -0.56 12.95
N LYS A 23 -6.28 0.26 11.89
CA LYS A 23 -5.68 -0.18 10.63
C LYS A 23 -4.39 0.58 10.33
N ILE A 24 -3.43 -0.15 9.75
CA ILE A 24 -2.24 0.44 9.13
C ILE A 24 -2.44 0.34 7.61
N LYS A 25 -2.70 1.50 6.98
CA LYS A 25 -2.77 1.60 5.52
C LYS A 25 -1.40 1.99 4.98
N ILE A 26 -0.89 1.24 4.01
CA ILE A 26 0.36 1.52 3.32
C ILE A 26 0.02 2.09 1.93
N LEU A 27 0.67 3.17 1.56
CA LEU A 27 0.52 3.86 0.28
C LEU A 27 1.82 3.76 -0.52
N VAL A 28 1.72 3.36 -1.78
CA VAL A 28 2.83 3.39 -2.74
C VAL A 28 2.49 4.43 -3.81
N LEU A 29 3.32 5.47 -3.90
CA LEU A 29 3.16 6.59 -4.83
C LEU A 29 4.30 6.56 -5.85
N ASP A 30 3.97 6.41 -7.13
CA ASP A 30 4.93 6.47 -8.24
C ASP A 30 4.76 7.81 -8.97
N GLY A 31 5.62 8.77 -8.64
CA GLY A 31 5.63 10.10 -9.25
C GLY A 31 6.10 10.12 -10.70
N ASN A 32 6.79 9.07 -11.18
CA ASN A 32 7.21 9.00 -12.59
C ASN A 32 6.05 8.59 -13.49
N LYS A 33 5.16 7.72 -12.99
CA LYS A 33 3.98 7.24 -13.71
C LYS A 33 2.71 8.00 -13.38
N GLY A 34 2.69 8.75 -12.29
CA GLY A 34 1.47 9.36 -11.77
C GLY A 34 0.44 8.32 -11.35
N THR A 35 0.90 7.28 -10.65
CA THR A 35 0.02 6.19 -10.17
C THR A 35 0.18 5.99 -8.67
N ALA A 36 -0.90 5.61 -7.99
CA ALA A 36 -0.91 5.34 -6.56
C ALA A 36 -1.63 4.02 -6.28
N SER A 37 -1.15 3.28 -5.29
CA SER A 37 -1.82 2.08 -4.80
C SER A 37 -1.77 1.99 -3.27
N SER A 38 -2.77 1.35 -2.68
CA SER A 38 -2.85 1.08 -1.24
C SER A 38 -2.95 -0.41 -0.95
N CYS A 39 -2.48 -0.78 0.23
CA CYS A 39 -2.85 -2.03 0.89
C CYS A 39 -2.97 -1.80 2.40
N GLU A 40 -3.60 -2.73 3.10
CA GLU A 40 -3.59 -2.76 4.56
C GLU A 40 -2.48 -3.70 5.03
N ALA A 41 -1.68 -3.27 6.00
CA ALA A 41 -0.71 -4.14 6.64
C ALA A 41 -1.43 -5.23 7.44
N VAL A 42 -0.78 -6.39 7.61
CA VAL A 42 -1.26 -7.41 8.53
C VAL A 42 -1.29 -6.88 9.96
N ASN A 43 -2.29 -7.29 10.74
CA ASN A 43 -2.41 -6.88 12.14
C ASN A 43 -1.26 -7.45 13.00
N HIS A 44 -0.85 -8.68 12.71
CA HIS A 44 0.27 -9.35 13.36
C HIS A 44 1.17 -9.97 12.29
N GLY A 45 2.47 -9.69 12.38
CA GLY A 45 3.47 -10.15 11.44
C GLY A 45 4.02 -9.03 10.56
N GLU A 46 4.35 -9.34 9.31
CA GLU A 46 5.10 -8.44 8.42
C GLU A 46 4.34 -8.17 7.11
N THR A 47 4.42 -6.94 6.64
CA THR A 47 4.04 -6.58 5.26
C THR A 47 5.26 -6.03 4.54
N VAL A 48 5.72 -6.73 3.51
CA VAL A 48 6.92 -6.38 2.73
C VAL A 48 6.50 -5.94 1.34
N ILE A 49 6.92 -4.73 0.95
CA ILE A 49 6.68 -4.16 -0.38
C ILE A 49 7.99 -4.14 -1.16
N GLU A 50 7.99 -4.82 -2.30
CA GLU A 50 9.13 -4.85 -3.22
C GLU A 50 8.84 -3.97 -4.43
N THR A 51 9.70 -2.98 -4.67
CA THR A 51 9.59 -2.08 -5.83
C THR A 51 10.70 -2.33 -6.84
N VAL A 52 10.39 -2.20 -8.13
CA VAL A 52 11.40 -2.18 -9.21
C VAL A 52 11.12 -0.98 -10.11
N ASN A 53 12.10 -0.08 -10.26
CA ASN A 53 12.00 1.15 -11.06
C ASN A 53 10.75 1.99 -10.72
N GLY A 54 10.47 2.21 -9.44
CA GLY A 54 9.33 3.01 -8.96
C GLY A 54 7.99 2.28 -8.87
N GLN A 55 7.87 1.06 -9.43
CA GLN A 55 6.62 0.30 -9.41
C GLN A 55 6.59 -0.73 -8.28
N SER A 56 5.47 -0.82 -7.55
CA SER A 56 5.21 -1.96 -6.65
C SER A 56 5.07 -3.23 -7.49
N ARG A 57 6.02 -4.17 -7.33
CA ARG A 57 6.08 -5.40 -8.10
C ARG A 57 5.44 -6.56 -7.36
N ARG A 58 5.69 -6.65 -6.04
CA ARG A 58 5.12 -7.68 -5.15
C ARG A 58 4.87 -7.10 -3.78
N ILE A 59 3.76 -7.50 -3.18
CA ILE A 59 3.50 -7.29 -1.75
C ILE A 59 3.35 -8.65 -1.11
N HIS A 60 4.18 -8.89 -0.10
CA HIS A 60 4.17 -10.09 0.72
C HIS A 60 3.53 -9.77 2.06
N PHE A 61 2.54 -10.57 2.44
CA PHE A 61 1.91 -10.52 3.75
C PHE A 61 2.32 -11.78 4.49
N ARG A 62 2.99 -11.62 5.62
CA ARG A 62 3.38 -12.71 6.51
C ARG A 62 2.61 -12.52 7.79
N GLU A 63 1.50 -13.22 7.92
CA GLU A 63 0.72 -13.21 9.15
C GLU A 63 1.44 -14.08 10.19
N SER A 64 1.57 -13.60 11.42
CA SER A 64 2.09 -14.38 12.55
C SER A 64 1.10 -14.36 13.70
N GLU A 65 0.96 -15.45 14.43
CA GLU A 65 0.17 -15.44 15.67
C GLU A 65 0.92 -14.65 16.76
N LEU A 66 0.18 -14.02 17.66
CA LEU A 66 0.73 -13.48 18.90
C LEU A 66 1.32 -14.65 19.69
N ILE A 67 2.64 -14.74 19.78
CA ILE A 67 3.30 -15.64 20.74
C ILE A 67 3.11 -15.06 22.14
#